data_AF-A0A2E2MBN0-F1
#
_entry.id   AF-A0A2E2MBN0-F1
#
_cell.length_a   1.000
_cell.length_b   1.000
_cell.length_c   1.000
_cell.angle_alpha   90.00
_cell.angle_beta   90.00
_cell.angle_gamma   90.00
#
_symmetry.space_group_name_H-M   'P 1'
#
loop_
_entity.id
_entity.type
_entity.pdbx_description
1 polymer ?
#
loop_
_entity_poly.entity_id
_entity_poly.type
_entity_poly.pdbx_seq_one_letter_code
_entity_poly.pdbx_strand_id
1 'polypeptide(L)'
;MSKPAMVERDLLVFSIWAVLGFGGLALILEGFSRDSYFVSLAGTAAIVTGFVAHIVVNALFDTGFRPGEAALGISAFGALALAFIGGWAVGGLSPTDYWSGLTLFAVLAFGLPAYLSTRYGLRGAFSRFHVRHADDGKPVA
;
A
#
# COMPACT_ATOMS: atom_id res chain seq x y z
N MET A 1 5.57 14.65 -18.13
CA MET A 1 6.91 14.25 -17.65
C MET A 1 7.75 13.78 -18.82
N SER A 2 9.03 14.16 -18.89
CA SER A 2 9.95 13.71 -19.95
C SER A 2 10.31 12.23 -19.77
N LYS A 3 10.79 11.55 -20.83
CA LYS A 3 11.22 10.14 -20.74
C LYS A 3 12.31 9.92 -19.68
N PRO A 4 13.37 10.75 -19.57
CA PRO A 4 14.39 10.58 -18.53
C PRO A 4 13.82 10.69 -17.11
N ALA A 5 12.98 11.68 -16.85
CA ALA A 5 12.35 11.87 -15.54
C ALA A 5 11.43 10.70 -15.15
N MET A 6 10.79 10.05 -16.14
CA MET A 6 10.00 8.85 -15.90
C MET A 6 10.85 7.66 -15.45
N VAL A 7 11.98 7.45 -16.12
CA VAL A 7 12.93 6.37 -15.78
C VAL A 7 13.51 6.59 -14.39
N GLU A 8 13.92 7.81 -14.08
CA GLU A 8 14.47 8.18 -12.76
C GLU A 8 13.46 7.89 -11.63
N ARG A 9 12.22 8.35 -11.80
CA ARG A 9 11.14 8.08 -10.86
C ARG A 9 10.91 6.58 -10.68
N ASP A 10 10.80 5.83 -11.79
CA ASP A 10 10.54 4.39 -11.74
C ASP A 10 11.68 3.64 -11.02
N LEU A 11 12.94 4.03 -11.23
CA LEU A 11 14.11 3.49 -10.52
C LEU A 11 14.09 3.82 -9.02
N LEU A 12 13.72 5.05 -8.64
CA LEU A 12 13.60 5.44 -7.24
C LEU A 12 12.52 4.64 -6.53
N VAL A 13 11.33 4.54 -7.12
CA VAL A 13 10.23 3.73 -6.57
C VAL A 13 10.65 2.28 -6.43
N PHE A 14 11.25 1.70 -7.47
CA PHE A 14 11.73 0.33 -7.43
C PHE A 14 12.77 0.12 -6.30
N SER A 15 13.75 1.01 -6.18
CA SER A 15 14.81 0.91 -5.17
C SER A 15 14.27 1.01 -3.75
N ILE A 16 13.29 1.91 -3.52
CA ILE A 16 12.58 2.05 -2.25
C ILE A 16 11.91 0.74 -1.87
N TRP A 17 11.13 0.14 -2.77
CA TRP A 17 10.43 -1.13 -2.48
C TRP A 17 11.37 -2.33 -2.42
N ALA A 18 12.47 -2.32 -3.18
CA ALA A 18 13.47 -3.36 -3.12
C ALA A 18 14.12 -3.44 -1.73
N VAL A 19 14.43 -2.29 -1.12
CA VAL A 19 15.06 -2.23 0.20
C VAL A 19 14.04 -2.29 1.33
N LEU A 20 13.09 -1.36 1.34
CA LEU A 20 12.14 -1.21 2.46
C LEU A 20 10.96 -2.17 2.38
N GLY A 21 10.51 -2.49 1.16
CA GLY A 21 9.44 -3.45 0.93
C GLY A 21 9.89 -4.88 1.23
N PHE A 22 10.86 -5.39 0.48
CA PHE A 22 11.36 -6.76 0.71
C PHE A 22 12.09 -6.90 2.04
N GLY A 23 12.90 -5.89 2.45
CA GLY A 23 13.54 -5.90 3.77
C GLY A 23 12.53 -5.87 4.92
N GLY A 24 11.46 -5.06 4.78
CA GLY A 24 10.36 -5.04 5.75
C GLY A 24 9.62 -6.37 5.82
N LEU A 25 9.34 -7.00 4.69
CA LEU A 25 8.74 -8.34 4.63
C LEU A 25 9.65 -9.40 5.27
N ALA A 26 10.95 -9.36 5.01
CA ALA A 26 11.91 -10.27 5.64
C ALA A 26 11.91 -10.12 7.16
N LEU A 27 11.86 -8.89 7.69
CA LEU A 27 11.75 -8.65 9.13
C LEU A 27 10.42 -9.16 9.71
N ILE A 28 9.31 -9.07 8.96
CA ILE A 28 8.03 -9.65 9.41
C ILE A 28 8.14 -11.16 9.53
N LEU A 29 8.67 -11.83 8.50
CA LEU A 29 8.86 -13.28 8.50
C LEU A 29 9.85 -13.73 9.58
N GLU A 30 10.91 -12.97 9.81
CA GLU A 30 11.86 -13.22 10.90
C GLU A 30 11.18 -13.07 12.27
N GLY A 31 10.33 -12.06 12.41
CA GLY A 31 9.53 -11.86 13.63
C GLY A 31 8.60 -13.04 13.89
N PHE A 32 7.99 -13.63 12.85
CA PHE A 32 7.20 -14.85 13.00
C PHE A 32 8.07 -16.05 13.39
N SER A 33 9.21 -16.23 12.71
CA SER A 33 10.13 -17.32 13.03
C SER A 33 10.69 -17.26 14.45
N ARG A 34 10.80 -16.06 15.04
CA ARG A 34 11.29 -15.83 16.40
C ARG A 34 10.18 -15.63 17.43
N ASP A 35 8.90 -15.70 17.03
CA ASP A 35 7.75 -15.35 17.87
C ASP A 35 7.92 -13.97 18.55
N SER A 36 8.39 -12.97 17.78
CA SER A 36 8.81 -11.65 18.27
C SER A 36 8.03 -10.51 17.61
N TYR A 37 7.09 -9.95 18.36
CA TYR A 37 6.27 -8.81 17.93
C TYR A 37 7.13 -7.61 17.52
N PHE A 38 8.18 -7.28 18.28
CA PHE A 38 9.00 -6.09 18.00
C PHE A 38 9.78 -6.19 16.69
N VAL A 39 10.20 -7.40 16.31
CA VAL A 39 10.87 -7.63 15.03
C VAL A 39 9.88 -7.49 13.88
N SER A 40 8.67 -8.05 14.01
CA SER A 40 7.58 -7.83 13.04
C SER A 40 7.12 -6.37 12.97
N LEU A 41 7.14 -5.65 14.09
CA LEU A 41 6.81 -4.22 14.14
C LEU A 41 7.85 -3.38 13.40
N ALA A 42 9.14 -3.69 13.53
CA ALA A 42 10.20 -3.05 12.76
C ALA A 42 10.02 -3.30 11.26
N GLY A 43 9.66 -4.52 10.86
CA GLY A 43 9.32 -4.82 9.46
C GLY A 43 8.08 -4.07 8.97
N THR A 44 7.05 -3.97 9.79
CA THR A 44 5.85 -3.16 9.50
C THR A 44 6.22 -1.68 9.32
N ALA A 45 7.04 -1.11 10.21
CA ALA A 45 7.52 0.26 10.10
C ALA A 45 8.34 0.50 8.82
N ALA A 46 9.15 -0.48 8.39
CA ALA A 46 9.88 -0.40 7.13
C ALA A 46 8.94 -0.34 5.91
N ILE A 47 7.88 -1.17 5.88
CA ILE A 47 6.86 -1.13 4.82
C ILE A 47 6.14 0.22 4.79
N VAL A 48 5.75 0.75 5.94
CA VAL A 48 5.14 2.09 6.05
C VAL A 48 6.07 3.15 5.51
N THR A 49 7.35 3.09 5.90
CA THR A 49 8.37 4.04 5.43
C THR A 49 8.54 3.96 3.91
N GLY A 50 8.54 2.75 3.34
CA GLY A 50 8.57 2.54 1.89
C GLY A 50 7.35 3.15 1.19
N PHE A 51 6.16 2.99 1.76
CA PHE A 51 4.95 3.61 1.24
C PHE A 51 5.00 5.15 1.29
N VAL A 52 5.42 5.71 2.42
CA VAL A 52 5.60 7.18 2.57
C VAL A 52 6.63 7.70 1.59
N ALA A 53 7.78 7.02 1.45
CA ALA A 53 8.81 7.41 0.49
C ALA A 53 8.30 7.36 -0.96
N HIS A 54 7.48 6.36 -1.33
CA HIS A 54 6.83 6.33 -2.64
C HIS A 54 5.87 7.52 -2.84
N ILE A 55 5.09 7.91 -1.82
CA ILE A 55 4.25 9.12 -1.89
C ILE A 55 5.12 10.37 -2.12
N VAL A 56 6.23 10.50 -1.39
CA VAL A 56 7.17 11.63 -1.54
C VAL A 56 7.74 11.67 -2.95
N VAL A 57 8.21 10.55 -3.50
CA VAL A 57 8.69 10.48 -4.89
C VAL A 57 7.57 10.90 -5.85
N ASN A 58 6.36 10.38 -5.69
CA ASN A 58 5.24 10.78 -6.53
C ASN A 58 4.93 12.28 -6.45
N ALA A 59 5.09 12.91 -5.28
CA ALA A 59 4.96 14.35 -5.11
C ALA A 59 6.09 15.12 -5.82
N LEU A 60 7.35 14.68 -5.72
CA LEU A 60 8.50 15.31 -6.37
C LEU A 60 8.39 15.32 -7.91
N PHE A 61 7.74 14.31 -8.47
CA PHE A 61 7.52 14.17 -9.92
C PHE A 61 6.11 14.59 -10.37
N ASP A 62 5.34 15.29 -9.52
CA ASP A 62 3.98 15.77 -9.79
C ASP A 62 3.03 14.71 -10.37
N THR A 63 3.13 13.46 -9.88
CA THR A 63 2.42 12.31 -10.43
C THR A 63 1.72 11.49 -9.36
N GLY A 64 0.78 10.64 -9.76
CA GLY A 64 0.06 9.71 -8.90
C GLY A 64 0.60 8.30 -8.98
N PHE A 65 0.02 7.39 -8.18
CA PHE A 65 0.19 5.97 -8.40
C PHE A 65 -0.31 5.60 -9.80
N ARG A 66 0.53 4.91 -10.55
CA ARG A 66 0.19 4.39 -11.88
C ARG A 66 -0.70 3.16 -11.73
N PRO A 67 -1.54 2.83 -12.74
CA PRO A 67 -2.40 1.65 -12.68
C PRO A 67 -1.66 0.35 -12.34
N GLY A 68 -0.46 0.15 -12.90
CA GLY A 68 0.37 -1.02 -12.59
C GLY A 68 0.87 -1.07 -11.15
N GLU A 69 1.16 0.07 -10.54
CA GLU A 69 1.61 0.15 -9.14
C GLU A 69 0.45 -0.09 -8.18
N ALA A 70 -0.73 0.46 -8.49
CA ALA A 70 -1.94 0.18 -7.75
C ALA A 70 -2.33 -1.30 -7.84
N ALA A 71 -2.27 -1.89 -9.05
CA ALA A 71 -2.54 -3.30 -9.26
C ALA A 71 -1.54 -4.19 -8.50
N LEU A 72 -0.25 -3.86 -8.51
CA LEU A 72 0.78 -4.56 -7.74
C LEU A 72 0.51 -4.47 -6.23
N GLY A 73 0.23 -3.26 -5.72
CA GLY A 73 -0.07 -3.04 -4.30
C GLY A 73 -1.31 -3.81 -3.83
N ILE A 74 -2.41 -3.76 -4.59
CA ILE A 74 -3.65 -4.49 -4.27
C ILE A 74 -3.41 -6.01 -4.35
N SER A 75 -2.70 -6.49 -5.36
CA SER A 75 -2.40 -7.92 -5.52
C SER A 75 -1.50 -8.43 -4.40
N ALA A 76 -0.48 -7.68 -4.01
CA ALA A 76 0.40 -8.01 -2.89
C ALA A 76 -0.37 -8.02 -1.56
N PHE A 77 -1.21 -7.01 -1.32
CA PHE A 77 -2.09 -6.96 -0.15
C PHE A 77 -3.02 -8.18 -0.09
N GLY A 78 -3.69 -8.50 -1.21
CA GLY A 78 -4.59 -9.65 -1.30
C GLY A 78 -3.87 -10.98 -1.07
N ALA A 79 -2.70 -11.18 -1.67
CA ALA A 79 -1.89 -12.38 -1.47
C ALA A 79 -1.46 -12.54 -0.01
N LEU A 80 -0.99 -11.47 0.64
CA LEU A 80 -0.61 -11.49 2.05
C LEU A 80 -1.83 -11.76 2.94
N ALA A 81 -2.98 -11.14 2.66
CA ALA A 81 -4.21 -11.36 3.41
C ALA A 81 -4.68 -12.81 3.33
N LEU A 82 -4.66 -13.40 2.12
CA LEU A 82 -5.00 -14.81 1.93
C LEU A 82 -4.03 -15.74 2.67
N ALA A 83 -2.74 -15.46 2.63
CA ALA A 83 -1.73 -16.23 3.36
C ALA A 83 -1.97 -16.16 4.88
N PHE A 84 -2.26 -14.97 5.41
CA PHE A 84 -2.56 -14.77 6.83
C PHE A 84 -3.85 -15.48 7.26
N ILE A 85 -4.94 -15.35 6.49
CA ILE A 85 -6.20 -16.03 6.75
C ILE A 85 -6.01 -17.55 6.69
N GLY A 86 -5.24 -18.05 5.72
CA GLY A 86 -4.90 -19.46 5.59
C GLY A 86 -4.14 -19.97 6.82
N GLY A 87 -3.09 -19.25 7.24
CA GLY A 87 -2.31 -19.57 8.44
C GLY A 87 -3.16 -19.57 9.71
N TRP A 88 -4.07 -18.60 9.85
CA TRP A 88 -5.02 -18.54 10.95
C TRP A 88 -6.01 -19.71 10.94
N ALA A 89 -6.59 -20.01 9.78
CA ALA A 89 -7.63 -21.04 9.64
C ALA A 89 -7.13 -22.46 9.98
N VAL A 90 -5.84 -22.74 9.74
CA VAL A 90 -5.22 -24.01 10.11
C VAL A 90 -4.64 -24.03 11.54
N GLY A 91 -4.80 -22.95 12.30
CA GLY A 91 -4.25 -22.81 13.65
C GLY A 91 -2.73 -22.69 13.69
N GLY A 92 -2.11 -22.25 12.59
CA GLY A 92 -0.66 -22.16 12.44
C GLY A 92 -0.03 -20.86 12.95
N LEU A 93 -0.83 -19.92 13.46
CA LEU A 93 -0.34 -18.64 13.98
C LEU A 93 -0.25 -18.69 15.50
N SER A 94 0.91 -18.28 16.03
CA SER A 94 1.01 -17.94 17.45
C SER A 94 0.15 -16.70 17.75
N PRO A 95 -0.17 -16.43 19.04
CA PRO A 95 -0.78 -15.16 19.43
C PRO A 95 0.03 -13.94 18.95
N THR A 96 1.36 -14.03 18.98
CA THR A 96 2.25 -12.95 18.54
C THR A 96 2.16 -12.71 17.04
N ASP A 97 2.13 -13.79 16.24
CA ASP A 97 2.00 -13.72 14.78
C ASP A 97 0.65 -13.13 14.39
N TYR A 98 -0.40 -13.51 15.12
CA TYR A 98 -1.74 -12.98 14.91
C TYR A 98 -1.77 -11.46 15.12
N TRP A 99 -1.24 -10.96 16.24
CA TRP A 99 -1.19 -9.51 16.51
C TRP A 99 -0.27 -8.76 15.55
N SER A 100 0.84 -9.37 15.15
CA SER A 100 1.76 -8.81 14.18
C SER A 100 1.11 -8.65 12.81
N GLY A 101 0.43 -9.69 12.32
CA GLY A 101 -0.34 -9.63 11.08
C GLY A 101 -1.49 -8.63 11.15
N LEU A 102 -2.26 -8.62 12.24
CA LEU A 102 -3.34 -7.65 12.43
C LEU A 102 -2.83 -6.20 12.41
N THR A 103 -1.68 -5.95 13.04
CA THR A 103 -1.02 -4.64 13.02
C THR A 103 -0.66 -4.24 11.60
N LEU A 104 -0.02 -5.13 10.84
CA LEU A 104 0.33 -4.89 9.44
C LEU A 104 -0.91 -4.55 8.60
N PHE A 105 -1.97 -5.36 8.66
CA PHE A 105 -3.17 -5.13 7.86
C PHE A 105 -3.92 -3.87 8.27
N ALA A 106 -4.02 -3.57 9.56
CA ALA A 106 -4.62 -2.33 10.03
C ALA A 106 -3.89 -1.12 9.43
N VAL A 107 -2.56 -1.09 9.53
CA VAL A 107 -1.75 0.02 9.03
C VAL A 107 -1.85 0.16 7.50
N LEU A 108 -1.82 -0.95 6.76
CA LEU A 108 -2.00 -0.92 5.30
C LEU A 108 -3.42 -0.45 4.91
N ALA A 109 -4.46 -0.90 5.61
CA ALA A 109 -5.83 -0.50 5.36
C ALA A 109 -6.05 1.01 5.62
N PHE A 110 -5.41 1.57 6.67
CA PHE A 110 -5.47 3.01 6.96
C PHE A 110 -4.58 3.85 6.03
N GLY A 111 -3.51 3.28 5.46
CA GLY A 111 -2.59 3.99 4.59
C GLY A 111 -3.24 4.58 3.34
N LEU A 112 -4.18 3.86 2.73
CA LEU A 112 -4.88 4.33 1.53
C LEU A 112 -5.83 5.51 1.81
N PRO A 113 -6.75 5.45 2.79
CA PRO A 113 -7.55 6.61 3.22
C PRO A 113 -6.68 7.81 3.62
N ALA A 114 -5.57 7.59 4.32
CA ALA A 114 -4.64 8.66 4.70
C ALA A 114 -4.02 9.34 3.46
N TYR A 115 -3.59 8.55 2.47
CA TYR A 115 -3.10 9.08 1.19
C TYR A 115 -4.17 9.88 0.44
N LEU A 116 -5.38 9.35 0.31
CA LEU A 116 -6.47 10.04 -0.38
C LEU A 116 -6.81 11.37 0.31
N SER A 117 -6.82 11.36 1.65
CA SER A 117 -7.13 12.55 2.45
C SER A 117 -6.05 13.62 2.34
N THR A 118 -4.77 13.24 2.34
CA THR A 118 -3.63 14.17 2.24
C THR A 118 -3.47 14.75 0.85
N ARG A 119 -3.71 13.96 -0.21
CA ARG A 119 -3.50 14.40 -1.59
C ARG A 119 -4.68 15.18 -2.19
N TYR A 120 -5.91 14.78 -1.90
CA TYR A 120 -7.11 15.35 -2.53
C TYR A 120 -7.98 16.14 -1.55
N GLY A 121 -7.62 16.16 -0.26
CA GLY A 121 -8.47 16.68 0.81
C GLY A 121 -9.67 15.76 1.09
N LEU A 122 -10.23 15.84 2.30
CA LEU A 122 -11.40 15.05 2.70
C LEU A 122 -12.60 15.25 1.75
N ARG A 123 -12.79 16.47 1.22
CA ARG A 123 -13.87 16.79 0.26
C ARG A 123 -13.61 16.28 -1.17
N GLY A 124 -12.36 16.28 -1.65
CA GLY A 124 -12.02 15.82 -2.99
C GLY A 124 -12.04 14.28 -3.12
N ALA A 125 -11.78 13.56 -2.03
CA ALA A 125 -11.83 12.11 -2.00
C ALA A 125 -13.24 11.55 -2.27
N PHE A 126 -14.29 12.15 -1.70
CA PHE A 126 -15.69 11.73 -1.93
C PHE A 126 -16.26 12.18 -3.29
N SER A 127 -15.73 13.25 -3.88
CA SER A 127 -16.16 13.75 -5.19
C SER A 127 -15.83 12.78 -6.33
N ARG A 128 -14.76 11.99 -6.23
CA ARG A 128 -14.35 11.00 -7.25
C ARG A 128 -15.20 9.73 -7.27
N PHE A 129 -15.93 9.43 -6.19
CA PHE A 129 -16.87 8.32 -6.14
C PHE A 129 -18.25 8.67 -6.72
N HIS A 130 -18.51 9.95 -7.03
CA HIS A 130 -19.70 10.36 -7.77
C HIS A 130 -19.44 10.18 -9.27
N VAL A 131 -19.82 9.02 -9.80
CA VAL A 131 -20.00 8.84 -11.24
C VAL A 131 -21.18 9.73 -11.65
N ARG A 132 -20.91 10.79 -12.42
CA ARG A 132 -21.97 11.51 -13.13
C ARG A 132 -22.54 10.52 -14.15
N HIS A 133 -23.77 10.04 -13.92
CA HIS A 133 -24.52 9.37 -14.97
C HIS A 133 -24.51 10.29 -16.20
N ALA A 134 -24.20 9.72 -17.36
CA ALA A 134 -24.27 10.45 -18.62
C ALA A 134 -25.66 11.09 -18.72
N ASP A 135 -25.72 12.40 -18.94
CA ASP A 135 -26.93 13.03 -19.44
C ASP A 135 -27.18 12.40 -20.82
N ASP A 136 -28.14 11.49 -20.88
CA ASP A 136 -28.60 10.84 -22.11
C ASP A 136 -29.04 11.92 -23.09
N GLY A 137 -28.18 12.20 -24.07
CA GLY A 137 -28.29 13.32 -25.00
C GLY A 137 -29.58 13.34 -25.80
N LYS A 138 -30.65 13.90 -25.23
CA LYS A 138 -31.85 14.30 -25.97
C LYS A 138 -31.80 15.82 -26.21
N PRO A 139 -31.83 16.27 -27.48
CA PRO A 139 -31.99 17.67 -27.79
C PRO A 139 -33.38 18.14 -27.33
N VAL A 140 -33.41 19.28 -26.65
CA VAL A 140 -34.65 19.98 -26.31
C VAL A 140 -35.23 20.54 -27.61
N ALA A 141 -36.41 20.04 -27.99
CA ALA A 141 -37.24 20.61 -29.04
C ALA A 141 -38.19 21.66 -28.45
#